data_AF-A0A819LJG9-F1
#
_entry.id   AF-A0A819LJG9-F1
#
_cell.length_a   1.000
_cell.length_b   1.000
_cell.length_c   1.000
_cell.angle_alpha   90.00
_cell.angle_beta   90.00
_cell.angle_gamma   90.00
#
_symmetry.space_group_name_H-M   'P 1'
#
loop_
_entity.id
_entity.type
_entity.pdbx_description
1 polymer ?
#
loop_
_entity_poly.entity_id
_entity_poly.type
_entity_poly.pdbx_seq_one_letter_code
_entity_poly.pdbx_strand_id
1 'polypeptide(L)'
;MSNGFGIDLTNISWEFCKTRAFLAPTATLIPIYTVCLACFDQFLSTHYNPFFRQKSSIRLAKYLTFTFITLLILHGIPFVIFFDLQPSMTCKNYNVRFGQYYSFVYYPVVVGILPMTIASLFSFLAFRHVRHLVRRQLRITRRRLEQQLTAMVLARAICLGFLMLPYTIYRIYILNVTVDKSQLVLSAINNTLIESVTVTFLYINFAGNFYIFMVISSRYRHQVKHVLVKKFWFRWKYWLRFCIKCGAEDRIAPEIDHSNELPVELE
;
A
#
# COMPACT_ATOMS: atom_id res chain seq x y z
N MET A 1 13.26 -6.87 8.11
CA MET A 1 13.71 -7.56 9.31
C MET A 1 13.85 -9.03 8.96
N SER A 2 15.07 -9.46 8.74
CA SER A 2 15.49 -10.85 8.95
C SER A 2 16.26 -10.78 10.27
N ASN A 3 15.96 -11.70 11.19
CA ASN A 3 16.66 -11.96 12.46
C ASN A 3 15.90 -12.99 13.32
N GLY A 4 14.80 -13.58 12.81
CA GLY A 4 14.15 -14.73 13.46
C GLY A 4 14.81 -16.08 13.17
N PHE A 5 15.59 -16.19 12.10
CA PHE A 5 16.15 -17.47 11.61
C PHE A 5 17.69 -17.51 11.53
N GLY A 6 18.40 -16.50 12.01
CA GLY A 6 19.87 -16.44 11.96
C GLY A 6 20.48 -16.35 10.55
N ILE A 7 19.66 -16.39 9.49
CA ILE A 7 20.07 -16.25 8.10
C ILE A 7 19.56 -14.90 7.59
N ASP A 8 20.44 -13.90 7.65
CA ASP A 8 20.21 -12.61 7.02
C ASP A 8 20.61 -12.70 5.54
N LEU A 9 19.64 -12.91 4.65
CA LEU A 9 19.88 -12.88 3.19
C LEU A 9 20.53 -11.56 2.72
N THR A 10 20.40 -10.48 3.50
CA THR A 10 21.11 -9.20 3.32
C THR A 10 22.62 -9.26 3.44
N ASN A 11 23.13 -10.29 4.09
CA ASN A 11 24.54 -10.44 4.42
C ASN A 11 25.22 -11.50 3.53
N ILE A 12 24.46 -12.11 2.62
CA ILE A 12 24.90 -13.23 1.77
C ILE A 12 25.25 -12.76 0.36
N SER A 13 24.54 -11.77 -0.20
CA SER A 13 24.82 -11.28 -1.55
C SER A 13 24.82 -9.76 -1.68
N TRP A 14 25.79 -9.28 -2.45
CA TRP A 14 26.01 -7.88 -2.78
C TRP A 14 24.80 -7.27 -3.50
N GLU A 15 24.24 -8.02 -4.44
CA GLU A 15 23.11 -7.61 -5.26
C GLU A 15 21.86 -7.43 -4.41
N PHE A 16 21.64 -8.30 -3.42
CA PHE A 16 20.48 -8.22 -2.54
C PHE A 16 20.57 -7.07 -1.55
N CYS A 17 21.76 -6.77 -1.01
CA CYS A 17 22.00 -5.57 -0.20
C CYS A 17 21.58 -4.30 -0.95
N LYS A 18 22.06 -4.11 -2.19
CA LYS A 18 21.75 -2.94 -3.01
C LYS A 18 20.29 -2.88 -3.44
N THR A 19 19.75 -4.02 -3.87
CA THR A 19 18.34 -4.11 -4.29
C THR A 19 17.41 -3.78 -3.14
N ARG A 20 17.68 -4.26 -1.93
CA ARG A 20 16.90 -3.92 -0.73
C ARG A 20 17.06 -2.46 -0.34
N ALA A 21 18.29 -1.94 -0.38
CA ALA A 21 18.57 -0.54 -0.06
C ALA A 21 17.82 0.43 -0.99
N PHE A 22 17.56 0.03 -2.23
CA PHE A 22 16.72 0.77 -3.17
C PHE A 22 15.22 0.52 -2.97
N LEU A 23 14.80 -0.75 -2.97
CA LEU A 23 13.39 -1.11 -3.00
C LEU A 23 12.67 -0.75 -1.71
N ALA A 24 13.27 -0.98 -0.54
CA ALA A 24 12.57 -0.75 0.72
C ALA A 24 12.23 0.74 0.94
N PRO A 25 13.18 1.69 0.80
CA PRO A 25 12.88 3.13 0.84
C PRO A 25 11.87 3.56 -0.23
N THR A 26 12.07 3.16 -1.49
CA THR A 26 11.23 3.58 -2.61
C THR A 26 9.79 3.06 -2.47
N ALA A 27 9.62 1.78 -2.13
CA ALA A 27 8.31 1.17 -1.92
C ALA A 27 7.59 1.71 -0.69
N THR A 28 8.31 2.28 0.29
CA THR A 28 7.72 2.98 1.44
C THR A 28 7.19 4.36 1.04
N LEU A 29 7.93 5.10 0.20
CA LEU A 29 7.55 6.47 -0.19
C LEU A 29 6.35 6.52 -1.13
N ILE A 30 6.27 5.62 -2.12
CA ILE A 30 5.17 5.59 -3.11
C ILE A 30 3.77 5.64 -2.44
N PRO A 31 3.40 4.72 -1.54
CA PRO A 31 2.08 4.75 -0.89
C PRO A 31 1.87 5.98 0.00
N ILE A 32 2.91 6.50 0.67
CA ILE A 32 2.80 7.69 1.52
C ILE A 32 2.46 8.92 0.67
N TYR A 33 3.15 9.11 -0.44
CA TYR A 33 2.94 10.27 -1.31
C TYR A 33 1.72 10.12 -2.22
N THR A 34 1.30 8.91 -2.58
CA THR A 34 0.01 8.73 -3.27
C THR A 34 -1.17 9.15 -2.38
N VAL A 35 -1.09 8.97 -1.05
CA VAL A 35 -2.07 9.57 -0.13
C VAL A 35 -2.03 11.09 -0.20
N CYS A 36 -0.85 11.71 -0.25
CA CYS A 36 -0.72 13.16 -0.39
C CYS A 36 -1.34 13.67 -1.71
N LEU A 37 -1.07 12.99 -2.83
CA LEU A 37 -1.67 13.30 -4.13
C LEU A 37 -3.19 13.10 -4.12
N ALA A 38 -3.70 12.08 -3.44
CA ALA A 38 -5.14 11.87 -3.27
C ALA A 38 -5.78 13.00 -2.44
N CYS A 39 -5.10 13.49 -1.39
CA CYS A 39 -5.56 14.66 -0.63
C CYS A 39 -5.59 15.92 -1.50
N PHE A 40 -4.57 16.12 -2.32
CA PHE A 40 -4.49 17.24 -3.25
C PHE A 40 -5.58 17.20 -4.33
N ASP A 41 -5.81 16.03 -4.94
CA ASP A 41 -6.90 15.85 -5.92
C ASP A 41 -8.27 16.10 -5.27
N GLN A 42 -8.47 15.60 -4.04
CA GLN A 42 -9.69 15.85 -3.29
C GLN A 42 -9.89 17.34 -2.97
N PHE A 43 -8.81 18.07 -2.70
CA PHE A 43 -8.86 19.52 -2.52
C PHE A 43 -9.30 20.23 -3.81
N LEU A 44 -8.75 19.85 -4.97
CA LEU A 44 -9.12 20.44 -6.26
C LEU A 44 -10.58 20.15 -6.62
N SER A 45 -11.03 18.90 -6.44
CA SER A 45 -12.39 18.47 -6.80
C SER A 45 -13.47 19.14 -5.94
N THR A 46 -13.15 19.45 -4.68
CA THR A 46 -14.06 20.08 -3.71
C THR A 46 -14.00 21.60 -3.71
N HIS A 47 -13.09 22.21 -4.49
CA HIS A 47 -12.90 23.66 -4.52
C HIS A 47 -14.16 24.41 -5.01
N TYR A 48 -14.43 25.59 -4.44
CA TYR A 48 -15.63 26.38 -4.75
C TYR A 48 -15.60 26.99 -6.16
N ASN A 49 -14.43 27.41 -6.62
CA ASN A 49 -14.24 27.98 -7.94
C ASN A 49 -14.24 26.87 -9.01
N PRO A 50 -15.16 26.92 -10.00
CA PRO A 50 -15.29 25.89 -11.04
C PRO A 50 -14.02 25.69 -11.87
N PHE A 51 -13.18 26.72 -12.00
CA PHE A 51 -11.91 26.64 -12.72
C PHE A 51 -10.95 25.61 -12.08
N PHE A 52 -10.80 25.65 -10.75
CA PHE A 52 -9.96 24.67 -10.02
C PHE A 52 -10.59 23.28 -10.05
N ARG A 53 -11.91 23.19 -9.94
CA ARG A 53 -12.63 21.92 -10.02
C ARG A 53 -12.46 21.24 -11.37
N GLN A 54 -12.43 21.99 -12.46
CA GLN A 54 -12.23 21.45 -13.80
C GLN A 54 -10.81 20.91 -14.01
N LYS A 55 -9.83 21.38 -13.24
CA LYS A 55 -8.45 20.85 -13.27
C LYS A 55 -8.36 19.45 -12.68
N SER A 56 -9.22 19.07 -11.72
CA SER A 56 -9.33 17.68 -11.23
C SER A 56 -9.90 16.80 -12.34
N SER A 57 -8.98 16.29 -13.15
CA SER A 57 -9.26 15.40 -14.26
C SER A 57 -8.45 14.12 -14.10
N ILE A 58 -9.01 13.00 -14.52
CA ILE A 58 -8.33 11.70 -14.44
C ILE A 58 -7.02 11.67 -15.24
N ARG A 59 -6.91 12.50 -16.30
CA ARG A 59 -5.68 12.66 -17.07
C ARG A 59 -4.61 13.32 -16.22
N LEU A 60 -4.92 14.45 -15.57
CA LEU A 60 -3.99 15.13 -14.69
C LEU A 60 -3.55 14.24 -13.53
N ALA A 61 -4.49 13.53 -12.88
CA ALA A 61 -4.15 12.61 -11.80
C ALA A 61 -3.17 11.52 -12.23
N LYS A 62 -3.35 10.94 -13.43
CA LYS A 62 -2.42 9.96 -14.01
C LYS A 62 -1.05 10.56 -14.28
N TYR A 63 -0.99 11.73 -14.93
CA TYR A 63 0.27 12.41 -15.20
C TYR A 63 1.03 12.77 -13.92
N LEU A 64 0.36 13.38 -12.94
CA LEU A 64 0.97 13.72 -11.66
C LEU A 64 1.48 12.48 -10.93
N THR A 65 0.68 11.42 -10.87
CA THR A 65 1.08 10.17 -10.20
C THR A 65 2.28 9.53 -10.89
N PHE A 66 2.26 9.45 -12.22
CA PHE A 66 3.37 8.89 -12.99
C PHE A 66 4.66 9.69 -12.79
N THR A 67 4.61 11.01 -12.99
CA THR A 67 5.76 11.89 -12.78
C THR A 67 6.30 11.77 -11.36
N PHE A 68 5.42 11.70 -10.35
CA PHE A 68 5.84 11.58 -8.97
C PHE A 68 6.53 10.24 -8.68
N ILE A 69 6.00 9.13 -9.20
CA ILE A 69 6.63 7.80 -9.06
C ILE A 69 8.01 7.80 -9.74
N THR A 70 8.14 8.38 -10.94
CA THR A 70 9.44 8.50 -11.62
C THR A 70 10.43 9.30 -10.78
N LEU A 71 10.01 10.42 -10.19
CA LEU A 71 10.86 11.21 -9.29
C LEU A 71 11.28 10.44 -8.04
N LEU A 72 10.39 9.63 -7.45
CA LEU A 72 10.72 8.76 -6.31
C LEU A 72 11.72 7.66 -6.68
N ILE A 73 11.58 7.07 -7.87
CA ILE A 73 12.54 6.08 -8.38
C ILE A 73 13.91 6.72 -8.60
N LEU A 74 13.96 7.91 -9.20
CA LEU A 74 15.20 8.66 -9.38
C LEU A 74 15.85 9.03 -8.04
N HIS A 75 15.03 9.43 -7.06
CA HIS A 75 15.45 9.69 -5.68
C HIS A 75 16.01 8.43 -4.98
N GLY A 76 15.56 7.25 -5.40
CA GLY A 76 16.06 5.95 -4.96
C GLY A 76 17.48 5.62 -5.43
N ILE A 77 17.96 6.18 -6.56
CA ILE A 77 19.25 5.81 -7.17
C ILE A 77 20.46 5.96 -6.24
N PRO A 78 20.63 7.06 -5.48
CA PRO A 78 21.72 7.20 -4.51
C PRO A 78 21.82 6.06 -3.49
N PHE A 79 20.69 5.43 -3.14
CA PHE A 79 20.69 4.29 -2.23
C PHE A 79 21.42 3.07 -2.80
N VAL A 80 21.38 2.86 -4.12
CA VAL A 80 22.12 1.78 -4.80
C VAL A 80 23.63 2.06 -4.82
N ILE A 81 24.00 3.34 -4.93
CA ILE A 81 25.40 3.77 -5.09
C ILE A 81 26.14 3.78 -3.75
N PHE A 82 25.48 4.24 -2.68
CA PHE A 82 26.14 4.48 -1.39
C PHE A 82 25.97 3.36 -0.36
N PHE A 83 25.06 2.41 -0.58
CA PHE A 83 24.98 1.21 0.26
C PHE A 83 25.89 0.13 -0.25
N ASP A 84 26.66 -0.44 0.67
CA ASP A 84 27.59 -1.50 0.34
C ASP A 84 27.71 -2.58 1.42
N LEU A 85 28.15 -3.77 1.03
CA LEU A 85 28.38 -4.88 1.93
C LEU A 85 29.77 -4.72 2.58
N GLN A 86 29.80 -4.44 3.88
CA GLN A 86 31.06 -4.33 4.62
C GLN A 86 31.63 -5.70 4.99
N PRO A 87 32.95 -5.81 5.27
CA PRO A 87 33.61 -7.06 5.69
C PRO A 87 33.00 -7.71 6.95
N SER A 88 32.30 -6.92 7.77
CA SER A 88 31.49 -7.38 8.90
C SER A 88 30.20 -8.11 8.49
N MET A 89 30.03 -8.40 7.19
CA MET A 89 28.82 -8.96 6.59
C MET A 89 27.58 -8.12 6.92
N THR A 90 27.72 -6.78 6.97
CA THR A 90 26.59 -5.88 7.20
C THR A 90 26.43 -4.93 6.03
N CYS A 91 25.20 -4.82 5.52
CA CYS A 91 24.84 -3.88 4.46
C CYS A 91 24.68 -2.48 5.07
N LYS A 92 25.65 -1.59 4.84
CA LYS A 92 25.68 -0.26 5.44
C LYS A 92 26.11 0.79 4.44
N ASN A 93 25.65 2.01 4.66
CA ASN A 93 26.16 3.17 3.94
C ASN A 93 27.62 3.45 4.34
N TYR A 94 28.53 3.52 3.35
CA TYR A 94 29.94 3.84 3.56
C TYR A 94 30.22 5.35 3.52
N ASN A 95 29.34 6.15 2.92
CA ASN A 95 29.53 7.59 2.75
C ASN A 95 28.91 8.39 3.92
N VAL A 96 29.77 9.08 4.67
CA VAL A 96 29.37 9.88 5.84
C VAL A 96 28.40 11.01 5.48
N ARG A 97 28.63 11.73 4.37
CA ARG A 97 27.75 12.83 3.93
C ARG A 97 26.37 12.32 3.54
N PHE A 98 26.31 11.20 2.82
CA PHE A 98 25.03 10.56 2.50
C PHE A 98 24.35 10.02 3.77
N GLY A 99 25.13 9.58 4.76
CA GLY A 99 24.62 9.14 6.06
C GLY A 99 23.94 10.28 6.81
N GLN A 100 24.53 11.47 6.80
CA GLN A 100 23.93 12.68 7.36
C GLN A 100 22.64 13.06 6.62
N TYR A 101 22.65 13.07 5.28
CA TYR A 101 21.44 13.31 4.50
C TYR A 101 20.32 12.31 4.85
N TYR A 102 20.66 11.03 4.92
CA TYR A 102 19.73 9.96 5.20
C TYR A 102 19.11 10.07 6.61
N SER A 103 19.95 10.39 7.59
CA SER A 103 19.53 10.53 8.97
C SER A 103 18.73 11.82 9.22
N PHE A 104 19.23 12.98 8.80
CA PHE A 104 18.67 14.29 9.17
C PHE A 104 17.60 14.81 8.21
N VAL A 105 17.60 14.38 6.94
CA VAL A 105 16.66 14.89 5.93
C VAL A 105 15.68 13.81 5.52
N TYR A 106 16.19 12.66 5.09
CA TYR A 106 15.32 11.62 4.52
C TYR A 106 14.30 11.09 5.52
N TYR A 107 14.72 10.60 6.69
CA TYR A 107 13.79 10.02 7.65
C TYR A 107 12.82 11.03 8.30
N PRO A 108 13.28 12.13 8.91
CA PRO A 108 12.36 13.02 9.60
C PRO A 108 11.56 13.90 8.63
N VAL A 109 12.19 14.41 7.55
CA VAL A 109 11.54 15.37 6.66
C VAL A 109 10.80 14.66 5.54
N VAL A 110 11.50 13.86 4.71
CA VAL A 110 10.92 13.28 3.49
C VAL A 110 9.90 12.18 3.80
N VAL A 111 10.18 11.33 4.80
CA VAL A 111 9.28 10.23 5.19
C VAL A 111 8.24 10.69 6.22
N GLY A 112 8.59 11.58 7.14
CA GLY A 112 7.72 11.99 8.25
C GLY A 112 6.97 13.30 8.00
N ILE A 113 7.62 14.43 8.30
CA ILE A 113 7.00 15.75 8.44
C ILE A 113 6.35 16.23 7.13
N LEU A 114 7.03 16.09 5.99
CA LEU A 114 6.55 16.60 4.71
C LEU A 114 5.24 15.94 4.25
N PRO A 115 5.13 14.60 4.14
CA PRO A 115 3.89 13.98 3.72
C PRO A 115 2.77 14.17 4.75
N MET A 116 3.08 14.19 6.05
CA MET A 116 2.08 14.46 7.09
C MET A 116 1.47 15.86 6.96
N THR A 117 2.31 16.89 6.84
CA THR A 117 1.85 18.27 6.71
C THR A 117 1.05 18.48 5.43
N ILE A 118 1.52 17.96 4.30
CA ILE A 118 0.82 18.02 3.01
C ILE A 118 -0.54 17.32 3.09
N ALA A 119 -0.59 16.07 3.58
CA ALA A 119 -1.83 15.31 3.66
C ALA A 119 -2.83 15.95 4.62
N SER A 120 -2.38 16.40 5.80
CA SER A 120 -3.23 17.08 6.79
C SER A 120 -3.77 18.41 6.28
N LEU A 121 -2.93 19.24 5.65
CA LEU A 121 -3.34 20.53 5.09
C LEU A 121 -4.41 20.35 4.02
N PHE A 122 -4.15 19.55 2.99
CA PHE A 122 -5.09 19.38 1.89
C PHE A 122 -6.36 18.64 2.32
N SER A 123 -6.27 17.65 3.21
CA SER A 123 -7.45 16.97 3.76
C SER A 123 -8.32 17.91 4.57
N PHE A 124 -7.73 18.77 5.40
CA PHE A 124 -8.47 19.76 6.19
C PHE A 124 -9.15 20.80 5.29
N LEU A 125 -8.44 21.32 4.29
CA LEU A 125 -9.01 22.26 3.32
C LEU A 125 -10.17 21.64 2.53
N ALA A 126 -9.99 20.41 2.03
CA ALA A 126 -11.04 19.67 1.35
C ALA A 126 -12.28 19.47 2.24
N PHE A 127 -12.08 19.12 3.52
CA PHE A 127 -13.16 18.95 4.47
C PHE A 127 -13.94 20.25 4.73
N ARG A 128 -13.24 21.38 4.90
CA ARG A 128 -13.86 22.69 5.06
C ARG A 128 -14.70 23.06 3.83
N HIS A 129 -14.16 22.84 2.63
CA HIS A 129 -14.88 23.12 1.39
C HIS A 129 -16.14 22.26 1.23
N VAL A 130 -16.06 20.96 1.54
CA VAL A 130 -17.24 20.08 1.48
C VAL A 130 -18.33 20.52 2.44
N ARG A 131 -17.99 20.93 3.67
CA ARG A 131 -18.97 21.46 4.63
C ARG A 131 -19.68 22.73 4.11
N HIS A 132 -18.98 23.57 3.34
CA HIS A 132 -19.60 24.72 2.69
C HIS A 132 -20.45 24.32 1.48
N LEU A 133 -19.99 23.39 0.64
CA LEU A 133 -20.71 22.89 -0.54
C LEU A 133 -22.04 22.23 -0.16
N VAL A 134 -22.09 21.54 0.98
CA VAL A 134 -23.30 20.93 1.55
C VAL A 134 -24.46 21.93 1.69
N ARG A 135 -24.16 23.21 1.93
CA ARG A 135 -25.18 24.26 2.07
C ARG A 135 -25.71 24.79 0.73
N ARG A 136 -25.01 24.55 -0.39
CA ARG A 136 -25.45 24.92 -1.75
C ARG A 136 -26.10 23.70 -2.43
N GLN A 137 -27.26 23.89 -3.05
CA GLN A 137 -28.10 22.82 -3.63
C GLN A 137 -27.41 22.11 -4.82
N LEU A 138 -26.49 21.19 -4.56
CA LEU A 138 -26.00 20.21 -5.56
C LEU A 138 -26.91 18.97 -5.57
N ARG A 139 -27.04 18.34 -6.75
CA ARG A 139 -27.74 17.06 -6.91
C ARG A 139 -27.29 16.05 -5.85
N ILE A 140 -28.27 15.48 -5.12
CA ILE A 140 -28.09 14.64 -3.92
C ILE A 140 -27.10 13.48 -4.17
N THR A 141 -27.15 12.85 -5.34
CA THR A 141 -26.33 11.68 -5.67
C THR A 141 -24.84 11.99 -5.78
N ARG A 142 -24.48 13.11 -6.43
CA ARG A 142 -23.07 13.54 -6.59
C ARG A 142 -22.50 13.97 -5.24
N ARG A 143 -23.30 14.68 -4.44
CA ARG A 143 -22.92 15.11 -3.09
C ARG A 143 -22.53 13.93 -2.18
N ARG A 144 -23.31 12.85 -2.17
CA ARG A 144 -23.00 11.67 -1.35
C ARG A 144 -21.68 11.01 -1.75
N LEU A 145 -21.36 10.98 -3.05
CA LEU A 145 -20.10 10.42 -3.55
C LEU A 145 -18.90 11.26 -3.08
N GLU A 146 -18.94 12.58 -3.27
CA GLU A 146 -17.86 13.49 -2.87
C GLU A 146 -17.64 13.48 -1.36
N GLN A 147 -18.72 13.42 -0.57
CA GLN A 147 -18.64 13.31 0.89
C GLN A 147 -17.97 12.01 1.34
N GLN A 148 -18.31 10.89 0.71
CA GLN A 148 -17.70 9.59 1.02
C GLN A 148 -16.21 9.57 0.66
N LEU A 149 -15.85 10.10 -0.51
CA LEU A 149 -14.46 10.19 -0.96
C LEU A 149 -13.64 11.09 -0.02
N THR A 150 -14.16 12.27 0.32
CA THR A 150 -13.51 13.18 1.27
C THR A 150 -13.35 12.56 2.65
N ALA A 151 -14.37 11.85 3.15
CA ALA A 151 -14.29 11.18 4.45
C ALA A 151 -13.24 10.05 4.45
N MET A 152 -13.14 9.30 3.36
CA MET A 152 -12.15 8.23 3.17
C MET A 152 -10.72 8.79 3.14
N VAL A 153 -10.49 9.87 2.39
CA VAL A 153 -9.19 10.54 2.31
C VAL A 153 -8.80 11.18 3.64
N LEU A 154 -9.74 11.86 4.32
CA LEU A 154 -9.50 12.47 5.63
C LEU A 154 -9.12 11.41 6.67
N ALA A 155 -9.86 10.31 6.76
CA ALA A 155 -9.52 9.23 7.67
C ALA A 155 -8.17 8.61 7.35
N ARG A 156 -7.83 8.49 6.06
CA ARG A 156 -6.52 8.01 5.63
C ARG A 156 -5.40 8.94 6.08
N ALA A 157 -5.57 10.26 5.94
CA ALA A 157 -4.61 11.26 6.41
C ALA A 157 -4.46 11.24 7.93
N ILE A 158 -5.56 11.07 8.68
CA ILE A 158 -5.55 10.93 10.14
C ILE A 158 -4.78 9.67 10.56
N CYS A 159 -5.10 8.51 9.98
CA CYS A 159 -4.39 7.26 10.28
C CYS A 159 -2.91 7.33 9.89
N LEU A 160 -2.58 7.96 8.75
CA LEU A 160 -1.20 8.19 8.33
C LEU A 160 -0.48 9.01 9.40
N GLY A 161 -1.08 10.11 9.87
CA GLY A 161 -0.50 10.93 10.93
C GLY A 161 -0.26 10.14 12.21
N PHE A 162 -1.28 9.47 12.75
CA PHE A 162 -1.17 8.72 14.00
C PHE A 162 -0.16 7.57 13.95
N LEU A 163 -0.07 6.85 12.83
CA LEU A 163 0.83 5.70 12.70
C LEU A 163 2.28 6.11 12.35
N MET A 164 2.47 7.26 11.69
CA MET A 164 3.81 7.76 11.32
C MET A 164 4.48 8.60 12.41
N LEU A 165 3.69 9.24 13.29
CA LEU A 165 4.19 10.09 14.37
C LEU A 165 5.22 9.37 15.27
N PRO A 166 4.94 8.16 15.81
CA PRO A 166 5.87 7.49 16.72
C PRO A 166 7.22 7.22 16.08
N TYR A 167 7.22 6.82 14.80
CA TYR A 167 8.44 6.56 14.05
C TYR A 167 9.25 7.85 13.81
N THR A 168 8.58 8.95 13.45
CA THR A 168 9.23 10.23 13.19
C THR A 168 9.84 10.80 14.47
N ILE A 169 9.11 10.74 15.59
CA ILE A 169 9.59 11.18 16.91
C ILE A 169 10.80 10.35 17.35
N TYR A 170 10.73 9.02 17.23
CA TYR A 170 11.85 8.15 17.55
C TYR A 170 13.10 8.46 16.73
N ARG A 171 12.94 8.70 15.42
CA ARG A 171 14.06 9.08 14.53
C ARG A 171 14.66 10.43 14.90
N ILE A 172 13.88 11.39 15.37
CA ILE A 172 14.42 12.67 15.87
C ILE A 172 15.12 12.46 17.22
N TYR A 173 14.54 11.67 18.12
CA TYR A 173 15.10 11.36 19.43
C TYR A 173 16.51 10.74 19.32
N ILE A 174 16.67 9.70 18.49
CA ILE A 174 17.96 8.99 18.38
C ILE A 174 19.07 9.86 17.78
N LEU A 175 18.73 10.93 17.04
CA LEU A 175 19.71 11.87 16.48
C LEU A 175 20.21 12.90 17.50
N ASN A 176 19.45 13.14 18.57
CA ASN A 176 19.76 14.17 19.56
C ASN A 176 20.31 13.60 20.88
N VAL A 177 20.20 12.29 21.10
CA VAL A 177 20.68 11.65 22.33
C VAL A 177 22.17 11.34 22.23
N THR A 178 22.95 11.87 23.17
CA THR A 178 24.33 11.46 23.44
C THR A 178 24.32 10.30 24.44
N VAL A 179 24.73 9.11 24.01
CA VAL A 179 24.77 7.92 24.87
C VAL A 179 26.06 7.92 25.69
N ASP A 180 25.93 7.83 27.01
CA ASP A 180 27.09 7.66 27.91
C ASP A 180 27.67 6.24 27.79
N LYS A 181 29.00 6.14 27.79
CA LYS A 181 29.72 4.88 27.54
C LYS A 181 29.45 3.82 28.61
N SER A 182 29.10 4.24 29.82
CA SER A 182 28.85 3.39 30.99
C SER A 182 27.58 2.51 30.85
N GLN A 183 26.61 2.90 30.02
CA GLN A 183 25.31 2.22 29.88
C GLN A 183 24.97 1.84 28.43
N LEU A 184 25.97 1.74 27.55
CA LEU A 184 25.81 1.47 26.11
C LEU A 184 24.93 0.25 25.81
N VAL A 185 25.11 -0.85 26.53
CA VAL A 185 24.38 -2.11 26.27
C VAL A 185 22.90 -1.96 26.60
N LEU A 186 22.57 -1.40 27.76
CA LEU A 186 21.18 -1.21 28.19
C LEU A 186 20.45 -0.20 27.28
N SER A 187 21.12 0.88 26.88
CA SER A 187 20.59 1.86 25.94
C SER A 187 20.35 1.24 24.56
N ALA A 188 21.27 0.41 24.06
CA ALA A 188 21.13 -0.26 22.76
C ALA A 188 19.95 -1.24 22.72
N ILE A 189 19.72 -2.00 23.80
CA ILE A 189 18.58 -2.92 23.91
C ILE A 189 17.25 -2.15 23.87
N ASN A 190 17.12 -1.11 24.70
CA ASN A 190 15.89 -0.30 24.75
C ASN A 190 15.61 0.39 23.40
N ASN A 191 16.63 0.94 22.74
CA ASN A 191 16.47 1.58 21.44
C ASN A 191 16.03 0.57 20.36
N THR A 192 16.55 -0.65 20.38
CA THR A 192 16.17 -1.71 19.41
C THR A 192 14.70 -2.13 19.58
N LEU A 193 14.23 -2.22 20.83
CA LEU A 193 12.82 -2.51 21.13
C LEU A 193 11.90 -1.39 20.65
N ILE A 194 12.24 -0.13 20.96
CA ILE A 194 11.45 1.04 20.52
C ILE A 194 11.44 1.14 18.99
N GLU A 195 12.57 0.89 18.32
CA GLU A 195 12.63 0.83 16.86
C GLU A 195 11.69 -0.24 16.30
N SER A 196 11.70 -1.44 16.87
CA SER A 196 10.85 -2.54 16.41
C SER A 196 9.36 -2.22 16.54
N VAL A 197 8.96 -1.62 17.66
CA VAL A 197 7.57 -1.20 17.90
C VAL A 197 7.16 -0.08 16.93
N THR A 198 7.98 0.95 16.78
CA THR A 198 7.68 2.08 15.88
C THR A 198 7.63 1.67 14.41
N VAL A 199 8.52 0.78 13.97
CA VAL A 199 8.50 0.18 12.64
C VAL A 199 7.26 -0.68 12.42
N THR A 200 6.76 -1.35 13.45
CA THR A 200 5.50 -2.13 13.35
C THR A 200 4.31 -1.22 13.07
N PHE A 201 4.21 -0.05 13.73
CA PHE A 201 3.17 0.94 13.40
C PHE A 201 3.24 1.42 11.95
N LEU A 202 4.46 1.65 11.43
CA LEU A 202 4.69 1.98 10.04
C LEU A 202 4.18 0.87 9.09
N TYR A 203 4.41 -0.41 9.40
CA TYR A 203 3.89 -1.51 8.58
C TYR A 203 2.38 -1.67 8.66
N ILE A 204 1.79 -1.48 9.84
CA ILE A 204 0.34 -1.46 10.03
C ILE A 204 -0.29 -0.37 9.16
N ASN A 205 0.38 0.76 8.93
CA ASN A 205 -0.12 1.79 8.03
C ASN A 205 -0.29 1.28 6.58
N PHE A 206 0.59 0.40 6.11
CA PHE A 206 0.49 -0.18 4.76
C PHE A 206 -0.57 -1.28 4.69
N ALA A 207 -0.57 -2.22 5.63
CA ALA A 207 -1.57 -3.29 5.67
C ALA A 207 -2.99 -2.77 5.98
N GLY A 208 -3.07 -1.78 6.86
CA GLY A 208 -4.30 -1.22 7.41
C GLY A 208 -5.21 -0.57 6.38
N ASN A 209 -4.68 -0.16 5.22
CA ASN A 209 -5.46 0.69 4.34
C ASN A 209 -6.52 0.02 3.47
N PHE A 210 -6.41 -1.29 3.30
CA PHE A 210 -7.55 -2.12 2.89
C PHE A 210 -8.69 -2.09 3.93
N TYR A 211 -8.37 -2.27 5.21
CA TYR A 211 -9.36 -2.32 6.29
C TYR A 211 -10.04 -0.97 6.52
N ILE A 212 -9.28 0.13 6.47
CA ILE A 212 -9.81 1.50 6.58
C ILE A 212 -10.89 1.73 5.50
N PHE A 213 -10.61 1.34 4.26
CA PHE A 213 -11.55 1.51 3.14
C PHE A 213 -12.80 0.62 3.29
N MET A 214 -12.65 -0.57 3.87
CA MET A 214 -13.78 -1.46 4.17
C MET A 214 -14.72 -0.93 5.27
N VAL A 215 -14.17 -0.32 6.32
CA VAL A 215 -14.96 0.19 7.45
C VAL A 215 -15.71 1.48 7.08
N ILE A 216 -15.05 2.38 6.34
CA ILE A 216 -15.58 3.74 6.10
C ILE A 216 -16.58 3.78 4.94
N SER A 217 -16.32 3.04 3.86
CA SER A 217 -17.14 3.15 2.66
C SER A 217 -18.24 2.09 2.62
N SER A 218 -19.47 2.49 2.95
CA SER A 218 -20.67 1.64 2.81
C SER A 218 -20.92 1.19 1.36
N ARG A 219 -20.51 2.02 0.38
CA ARG A 219 -20.52 1.68 -1.04
C ARG A 219 -19.43 0.68 -1.41
N TYR A 220 -18.22 0.81 -0.84
CA TYR A 220 -17.18 -0.20 -1.05
C TYR A 220 -17.62 -1.55 -0.51
N ARG A 221 -18.25 -1.60 0.67
CA ARG A 221 -18.87 -2.83 1.19
C ARG A 221 -19.91 -3.41 0.23
N HIS A 222 -20.78 -2.58 -0.36
CA HIS A 222 -21.77 -3.03 -1.34
C HIS A 222 -21.12 -3.53 -2.64
N GLN A 223 -20.10 -2.86 -3.16
CA GLN A 223 -19.38 -3.29 -4.37
C GLN A 223 -18.60 -4.58 -4.13
N VAL A 224 -17.92 -4.71 -2.98
CA VAL A 224 -17.21 -5.93 -2.59
C VAL A 224 -18.20 -7.07 -2.40
N LYS A 225 -19.32 -6.86 -1.70
CA LYS A 225 -20.40 -7.84 -1.60
C LYS A 225 -20.92 -8.22 -2.98
N HIS A 226 -21.15 -7.26 -3.87
CA HIS A 226 -21.64 -7.54 -5.22
C HIS A 226 -20.63 -8.32 -6.06
N VAL A 227 -19.34 -7.99 -6.01
CA VAL A 227 -18.29 -8.75 -6.71
C VAL A 227 -18.14 -10.14 -6.12
N LEU A 228 -18.11 -10.29 -4.80
CA LEU A 228 -18.03 -11.58 -4.12
C LEU A 228 -19.26 -12.44 -4.40
N VAL A 229 -20.47 -11.89 -4.24
CA VAL A 229 -21.73 -12.57 -4.54
C VAL A 229 -21.80 -12.91 -6.02
N LYS A 230 -21.47 -12.01 -6.95
CA LYS A 230 -21.48 -12.30 -8.39
C LYS A 230 -20.46 -13.37 -8.75
N LYS A 231 -19.24 -13.32 -8.22
CA LYS A 231 -18.18 -14.30 -8.49
C LYS A 231 -18.51 -15.66 -7.86
N PHE A 232 -19.11 -15.66 -6.68
CA PHE A 232 -19.62 -16.85 -5.99
C PHE A 232 -20.80 -17.47 -6.76
N TRP A 233 -21.76 -16.65 -7.22
CA TRP A 233 -22.92 -17.08 -7.99
C TRP A 233 -22.52 -17.58 -9.39
N PHE A 234 -21.52 -16.96 -10.04
CA PHE A 234 -20.94 -17.48 -11.28
C PHE A 234 -20.23 -18.82 -11.07
N ARG A 235 -19.41 -18.97 -10.02
CA ARG A 235 -18.77 -20.27 -9.68
C ARG A 235 -19.82 -21.33 -9.36
N TRP A 236 -20.84 -20.98 -8.58
CA TRP A 236 -21.95 -21.87 -8.24
C TRP A 236 -22.71 -22.33 -9.48
N LYS A 237 -23.06 -21.41 -10.38
CA LYS A 237 -23.78 -21.72 -11.64
C LYS A 237 -22.94 -22.58 -12.59
N TYR A 238 -21.63 -22.39 -12.64
CA TYR A 238 -20.71 -23.26 -13.40
C TYR A 238 -20.61 -24.66 -12.78
N TRP A 239 -20.51 -24.75 -11.46
CA TRP A 239 -20.46 -26.02 -10.75
C TRP A 239 -21.76 -26.82 -10.91
N LEU A 240 -22.91 -26.14 -10.84
CA LEU A 240 -24.23 -26.75 -11.06
C LEU A 240 -24.38 -27.32 -12.47
N ARG A 241 -23.88 -26.61 -13.50
CA ARG A 241 -23.86 -27.11 -14.89
C ARG A 241 -22.92 -28.29 -15.08
N PHE A 242 -21.79 -28.30 -14.37
CA PHE A 242 -20.85 -29.43 -14.39
C PHE A 242 -21.48 -30.67 -13.74
N CYS A 243 -22.14 -30.53 -12.59
CA CYS A 243 -22.83 -31.63 -11.92
C CYS A 243 -24.01 -32.19 -12.73
N ILE A 244 -24.80 -31.34 -13.40
CA ILE A 244 -25.90 -31.80 -14.28
C ILE A 244 -25.34 -32.58 -15.49
N LYS A 245 -24.19 -32.18 -16.03
CA LYS A 245 -23.57 -32.86 -17.16
C LYS A 245 -23.01 -34.24 -16.77
N CYS A 246 -22.34 -34.35 -15.62
CA CYS A 246 -21.87 -35.64 -15.11
C CYS A 246 -23.02 -36.58 -14.68
N GLY A 247 -24.12 -36.05 -14.13
CA GLY A 247 -25.27 -36.88 -13.73
C GLY A 247 -26.17 -37.37 -14.87
N ALA A 248 -25.95 -36.93 -16.11
CA ALA A 248 -26.69 -37.36 -17.29
C ALA A 248 -25.98 -38.48 -18.07
N GLU A 249 -24.68 -38.65 -17.88
CA GLU A 249 -23.86 -39.62 -18.63
C GLU A 249 -23.92 -41.04 -18.02
N ASP A 250 -24.26 -41.16 -16.73
CA ASP A 250 -24.43 -42.45 -16.04
C ASP A 250 -25.77 -43.16 -16.31
N ARG A 251 -26.62 -42.61 -17.21
CA ARG A 251 -27.95 -43.17 -17.52
C ARG A 251 -28.10 -43.77 -18.92
N ILE A 252 -27.00 -43.94 -19.65
CA ILE A 252 -26.98 -44.64 -20.94
C ILE A 252 -26.03 -45.84 -20.78
N ALA A 253 -26.52 -46.90 -20.15
CA ALA A 253 -25.88 -48.21 -20.23
C ALA A 253 -26.29 -48.85 -21.57
N PRO A 254 -25.34 -49.32 -22.40
CA PRO A 254 -25.67 -50.01 -23.63
C PRO A 254 -26.21 -51.41 -23.31
N GLU A 255 -27.40 -51.70 -23.82
CA GLU A 255 -28.00 -53.03 -23.87
C GLU A 255 -27.15 -53.90 -24.82
N ILE A 256 -26.48 -54.91 -24.26
CA ILE A 256 -25.66 -55.87 -25.01
C ILE A 256 -26.61 -56.89 -25.63
N ASP A 257 -26.92 -56.70 -26.92
CA ASP A 257 -27.60 -57.70 -27.74
C ASP A 257 -26.58 -58.77 -28.19
N HIS A 258 -26.73 -59.96 -27.62
CA HIS A 258 -26.05 -61.17 -28.04
C HIS A 258 -26.93 -61.88 -29.06
N SER A 259 -26.74 -61.58 -30.35
CA SER A 259 -27.27 -62.43 -31.41
C SER A 259 -26.39 -62.44 -32.65
N ASN A 260 -25.90 -63.65 -32.95
CA ASN A 260 -25.59 -64.22 -34.27
C ASN A 260 -24.49 -63.56 -35.13
N GLU A 261 -23.43 -64.32 -35.40
CA GLU A 261 -23.16 -64.84 -36.76
C GLU A 261 -21.86 -65.68 -36.80
N LEU A 262 -22.04 -67.00 -36.84
CA LEU A 262 -21.26 -67.99 -37.62
C LEU A 262 -22.32 -68.61 -38.58
N PRO A 263 -21.98 -69.22 -39.73
CA PRO A 263 -20.65 -69.69 -40.18
C PRO A 263 -20.35 -69.25 -41.64
N VAL A 264 -19.19 -69.66 -42.20
CA VAL A 264 -19.09 -70.37 -43.50
C VAL A 264 -17.61 -70.63 -43.84
N GLU A 265 -17.41 -71.85 -44.33
CA GLU A 265 -16.26 -72.63 -44.76
C GLU A 265 -15.56 -72.17 -46.06
N LEU A 266 -14.35 -72.75 -46.28
CA LEU A 266 -13.61 -73.01 -47.54
C LEU A 266 -12.97 -71.77 -48.22
N GLU A 267 -11.68 -71.73 -48.59
CA GLU A 267 -10.71 -72.74 -49.06
C GLU A 267 -9.33 -72.68 -48.37
#